data_AF-Q9Z9V8-F1
#
_entry.id   AF-Q9Z9V8-F1
#
_cell.length_a   1.000
_cell.length_b   1.000
_cell.length_c   1.000
_cell.angle_alpha   90.00
_cell.angle_beta   90.00
_cell.angle_gamma   90.00
#
_symmetry.space_group_name_H-M   'P 1'
#
loop_
_entity.id
_entity.type
_entity.pdbx_description
1 polymer ?
#
loop_
_entity_poly.entity_id
_entity_poly.type
_entity_poly.pdbx_seq_one_letter_code
_entity_poly.pdbx_strand_id
1 'polypeptide(L)'
;MGAAIAALQSEIERLPTMPITLISAWVIIMLLMFSIPFAKLPDTKAKVMAGSNALLVSFIAAGLIGWLSGELTFTIEWGFFIPPIGETLATLSIWAVGLPSWEMILTVLPIGIIIYVFGFSDLLVANTLLKGADEARTDENINIDPTRSHYIVAIRNLGQLMTAGPLLWAHGPIWTGVQIFLIDRYKKGRAVMDSIYSGPMNFYLLAIPFGLLMPVIGIITPLFPVALSISLLLTGICMCLHFHVYGEHKCFREELLSPLAF
;
A
#
# COMPACT_ATOMS: atom_id res chain seq x y z
N MET A 1 -1.40 2.97 -16.69
CA MET A 1 -2.04 1.68 -17.02
C MET A 1 -1.09 0.49 -16.86
N GLY A 2 0.17 0.56 -17.33
CA GLY A 2 1.12 -0.57 -17.20
C GLY A 2 1.37 -1.07 -15.78
N ALA A 3 1.54 -0.17 -14.79
CA ALA A 3 1.79 -0.57 -13.40
C ALA A 3 0.60 -1.29 -12.74
N ALA A 4 -0.63 -0.85 -13.00
CA ALA A 4 -1.85 -1.46 -12.49
C ALA A 4 -2.08 -2.88 -13.06
N ILE A 5 -1.84 -3.05 -14.36
CA ILE A 5 -1.99 -4.35 -15.05
C ILE A 5 -0.89 -5.31 -14.58
N ALA A 6 0.36 -4.83 -14.47
CA ALA A 6 1.46 -5.63 -13.94
C ALA A 6 1.23 -6.07 -12.49
N ALA A 7 0.69 -5.17 -11.65
CA ALA A 7 0.30 -5.48 -10.27
C ALA A 7 -0.76 -6.60 -10.21
N LEU A 8 -1.78 -6.55 -11.06
CA LEU A 8 -2.82 -7.59 -11.10
C LEU A 8 -2.30 -8.91 -11.67
N GLN A 9 -1.48 -8.87 -12.71
CA GLN A 9 -0.85 -10.06 -13.31
C GLN A 9 0.06 -10.78 -12.32
N SER A 10 0.90 -10.04 -11.60
CA SER A 10 1.77 -10.59 -10.55
C SER A 10 0.99 -11.32 -9.45
N GLU A 11 -0.25 -10.90 -9.18
CA GLU A 11 -1.08 -11.53 -8.15
C GLU A 11 -1.84 -12.76 -8.66
N ILE A 12 -2.25 -12.75 -9.94
CA ILE A 12 -2.82 -13.93 -10.60
C ILE A 12 -1.81 -15.09 -10.62
N GLU A 13 -0.52 -14.79 -10.78
CA GLU A 13 0.54 -15.79 -10.71
C GLU A 13 0.76 -16.38 -9.30
N ARG A 14 0.37 -15.66 -8.24
CA ARG A 14 0.52 -16.10 -6.83
C ARG A 14 -0.68 -16.89 -6.30
N LEU A 15 -1.84 -16.80 -6.97
CA LEU A 15 -3.05 -17.56 -6.65
C LEU A 15 -2.84 -19.07 -6.40
N PRO A 16 -2.00 -19.80 -7.15
CA PRO A 16 -1.81 -21.24 -6.96
C PRO A 16 -1.20 -21.63 -5.60
N THR A 17 -0.59 -20.69 -4.89
CA THR A 17 0.12 -20.97 -3.62
C THR A 17 -0.77 -20.84 -2.38
N MET A 18 -1.75 -19.94 -2.39
CA MET A 18 -2.66 -19.65 -1.26
C MET A 18 -4.06 -19.24 -1.78
N PRO A 19 -4.76 -20.12 -2.51
CA PRO A 19 -5.96 -19.76 -3.26
C PRO A 19 -7.11 -19.29 -2.36
N ILE A 20 -7.36 -19.97 -1.23
CA ILE A 20 -8.51 -19.67 -0.38
C ILE A 20 -8.28 -18.36 0.39
N THR A 21 -7.06 -18.17 0.89
CA THR A 21 -6.67 -16.97 1.65
C THR A 21 -6.69 -15.72 0.77
N LEU A 22 -6.15 -15.79 -0.46
CA LEU A 22 -6.09 -14.64 -1.36
C LEU A 22 -7.47 -14.26 -1.91
N ILE A 23 -8.26 -15.24 -2.36
CA ILE A 23 -9.60 -14.96 -2.88
C ILE A 23 -10.51 -14.37 -1.80
N SER A 24 -10.48 -14.92 -0.58
CA SER A 24 -11.26 -14.38 0.54
C SER A 24 -10.83 -12.96 0.90
N ALA A 25 -9.52 -12.67 0.94
CA ALA A 25 -9.00 -11.33 1.15
C ALA A 25 -9.51 -10.33 0.12
N TRP A 26 -9.48 -10.69 -1.16
CA TRP A 26 -9.92 -9.86 -2.27
C TRP A 26 -11.43 -9.58 -2.20
N VAL A 27 -12.24 -10.62 -1.96
CA VAL A 27 -13.70 -10.47 -1.84
C VAL A 27 -14.05 -9.56 -0.66
N ILE A 28 -13.44 -9.76 0.51
CA ILE A 28 -13.75 -8.98 1.71
C ILE A 28 -13.35 -7.52 1.52
N ILE A 29 -12.18 -7.23 0.95
CA ILE A 29 -11.77 -5.83 0.76
C ILE A 29 -12.60 -5.12 -0.30
N MET A 30 -12.95 -5.79 -1.40
CA MET A 30 -13.87 -5.24 -2.38
C MET A 30 -15.24 -4.97 -1.77
N LEU A 31 -15.72 -5.87 -0.90
CA LEU A 31 -16.98 -5.70 -0.20
C LEU A 31 -16.95 -4.47 0.73
N LEU A 32 -15.88 -4.29 1.51
CA LEU A 32 -15.80 -3.21 2.48
C LEU A 32 -15.51 -1.83 1.87
N MET A 33 -14.73 -1.76 0.79
CA MET A 33 -14.33 -0.48 0.18
C MET A 33 -15.21 -0.03 -0.99
N PHE A 34 -15.68 -0.95 -1.84
CA PHE A 34 -16.30 -0.59 -3.13
C PHE A 34 -17.75 -1.07 -3.27
N SER A 35 -18.30 -1.79 -2.28
CA SER A 35 -19.63 -2.37 -2.39
C SER A 35 -20.76 -1.39 -2.12
N ILE A 36 -21.62 -1.19 -3.12
CA ILE A 36 -22.86 -0.43 -3.06
C ILE A 36 -23.80 -0.90 -1.93
N PRO A 37 -24.03 -2.22 -1.70
CA PRO A 37 -24.87 -2.65 -0.59
C PRO A 37 -24.27 -2.33 0.79
N PHE A 38 -22.93 -2.37 0.94
CA PHE A 38 -22.30 -1.93 2.19
C PHE A 38 -22.49 -0.43 2.41
N ALA A 39 -22.37 0.40 1.37
CA ALA A 39 -22.64 1.83 1.45
C ALA A 39 -24.09 2.15 1.89
N LYS A 40 -25.07 1.35 1.43
CA LYS A 40 -26.51 1.52 1.71
C LYS A 40 -26.96 1.05 3.11
N LEU A 41 -26.12 0.32 3.85
CA LEU A 41 -26.47 -0.10 5.22
C LEU A 41 -26.60 1.11 6.15
N PRO A 42 -27.42 1.04 7.23
CA PRO A 42 -27.48 2.12 8.21
C PRO A 42 -26.13 2.31 8.92
N ASP A 43 -25.78 3.58 9.20
CA ASP A 43 -24.54 3.96 9.86
C ASP A 43 -24.52 3.54 11.33
N THR A 44 -24.14 2.29 11.57
CA THR A 44 -23.85 1.76 12.90
C THR A 44 -22.39 2.01 13.26
N LYS A 45 -22.08 2.09 14.56
CA LYS A 45 -20.69 2.20 15.06
C LYS A 45 -19.78 1.12 14.48
N ALA A 46 -20.30 -0.10 14.31
CA ALA A 46 -19.59 -1.22 13.70
C ALA A 46 -19.31 -1.01 12.21
N LYS A 47 -20.29 -0.51 11.43
CA LYS A 47 -20.10 -0.19 10.00
C LYS A 47 -19.06 0.93 9.82
N VAL A 48 -19.13 1.99 10.62
CA VAL A 48 -18.17 3.10 10.57
C VAL A 48 -16.77 2.63 10.94
N MET A 49 -16.64 1.77 11.96
CA MET A 49 -15.35 1.17 12.34
C MET A 49 -14.80 0.25 11.27
N ALA A 50 -15.63 -0.62 10.68
CA ALA A 50 -15.24 -1.56 9.65
C ALA A 50 -14.85 -0.86 8.35
N GLY A 51 -15.65 0.12 7.89
CA GLY A 51 -15.32 0.91 6.70
C GLY A 51 -14.16 1.88 6.91
N SER A 52 -13.88 2.32 8.14
CA SER A 52 -12.73 3.19 8.45
C SER A 52 -11.44 2.43 8.74
N ASN A 53 -11.50 1.10 8.82
CA ASN A 53 -10.35 0.20 8.98
C ASN A 53 -10.44 -0.97 7.99
N ALA A 54 -11.02 -0.75 6.80
CA ALA A 54 -11.35 -1.82 5.85
C ALA A 54 -10.12 -2.67 5.53
N LEU A 55 -8.96 -2.04 5.29
CA LEU A 55 -7.69 -2.73 5.08
C LEU A 55 -7.32 -3.66 6.25
N LEU A 56 -7.42 -3.18 7.49
CA LEU A 56 -7.10 -3.95 8.69
C LEU A 56 -8.10 -5.09 8.92
N VAL A 57 -9.40 -4.83 8.73
CA VAL A 57 -10.46 -5.83 8.90
C VAL A 57 -10.32 -6.95 7.86
N SER A 58 -10.07 -6.59 6.60
CA SER A 58 -9.79 -7.57 5.54
C SER A 58 -8.57 -8.42 5.86
N PHE A 59 -7.51 -7.81 6.42
CA PHE A 59 -6.29 -8.51 6.78
C PHE A 59 -6.50 -9.53 7.91
N ILE A 60 -7.21 -9.12 8.97
CA ILE A 60 -7.54 -10.01 10.09
C ILE A 60 -8.45 -11.15 9.62
N ALA A 61 -9.48 -10.85 8.82
CA ALA A 61 -10.40 -11.86 8.31
C ALA A 61 -9.70 -12.86 7.37
N ALA A 62 -8.84 -12.38 6.47
CA ALA A 62 -8.04 -13.24 5.59
C ALA A 62 -7.09 -14.14 6.39
N GLY A 63 -6.42 -13.60 7.42
CA GLY A 63 -5.55 -14.39 8.29
C GLY A 63 -6.30 -15.50 9.04
N LEU A 64 -7.51 -15.23 9.53
CA LEU A 64 -8.36 -16.23 10.18
C LEU A 64 -8.82 -17.31 9.19
N ILE A 65 -9.25 -16.92 7.99
CA ILE A 65 -9.67 -17.87 6.96
C ILE A 65 -8.49 -18.74 6.49
N GLY A 66 -7.32 -18.14 6.30
CA GLY A 66 -6.10 -18.85 5.92
C GLY A 66 -5.57 -19.80 7.00
N TRP A 67 -5.79 -19.46 8.28
CA TRP A 67 -5.54 -20.39 9.38
C TRP A 67 -6.50 -21.59 9.34
N LEU A 68 -7.80 -21.33 9.16
CA LEU A 68 -8.83 -22.36 9.14
C LEU A 68 -8.71 -23.29 7.93
N SER A 69 -8.24 -22.79 6.79
CA SER A 69 -7.97 -23.59 5.59
C SER A 69 -6.68 -24.41 5.69
N GLY A 70 -5.83 -24.14 6.69
CA GLY A 70 -4.52 -24.77 6.84
C GLY A 70 -3.45 -24.23 5.88
N GLU A 71 -3.75 -23.18 5.11
CA GLU A 71 -2.79 -22.53 4.20
C GLU A 71 -1.78 -21.66 4.95
N LEU A 72 -2.16 -21.12 6.11
CA LEU A 72 -1.31 -20.30 6.96
C LEU A 72 -0.92 -21.02 8.24
N THR A 73 0.40 -21.12 8.47
CA THR A 73 0.96 -21.60 9.74
C THR A 73 1.55 -20.42 10.49
N PHE A 74 1.09 -20.23 11.73
CA PHE A 74 1.58 -19.18 12.62
C PHE A 74 2.58 -19.77 13.60
N THR A 75 3.86 -19.52 13.37
CA THR A 75 4.92 -19.90 14.31
C THR A 75 5.18 -18.71 15.22
N ILE A 76 4.62 -18.74 16.42
CA ILE A 76 4.78 -17.68 17.41
C ILE A 76 5.99 -18.00 18.28
N GLU A 77 7.05 -17.23 18.10
CA GLU A 77 8.22 -17.26 18.96
C GLU A 77 8.19 -16.08 19.93
N TRP A 78 8.45 -16.33 21.21
CA TRP A 78 8.54 -15.29 22.22
C TRP A 78 9.97 -14.77 22.31
N GLY A 79 10.15 -13.46 22.13
CA GLY A 79 11.47 -12.84 22.18
C GLY A 79 11.48 -11.43 21.61
N PHE A 80 12.66 -10.83 21.62
CA PHE A 80 12.92 -9.55 20.97
C PHE A 80 13.77 -9.80 19.73
N PHE A 81 13.33 -9.28 18.60
CA PHE A 81 14.07 -9.36 17.36
C PHE A 81 15.14 -8.28 17.36
N ILE A 82 16.41 -8.70 17.33
CA ILE A 82 17.54 -7.79 17.17
C ILE A 82 17.86 -7.76 15.68
N PRO A 83 17.63 -6.64 14.97
CA PRO A 83 17.94 -6.56 13.55
C PRO A 83 19.45 -6.73 13.34
N PRO A 84 19.90 -7.51 12.34
CA PRO A 84 21.32 -7.71 12.06
C PRO A 84 21.93 -6.50 11.35
N ILE A 85 21.98 -5.36 12.06
CA ILE A 85 22.47 -4.07 11.53
C ILE A 85 23.92 -4.20 11.05
N GLY A 86 24.76 -4.92 11.80
CA GLY A 86 26.17 -5.11 11.47
C GLY A 86 26.38 -5.87 10.16
N GLU A 87 25.67 -6.99 9.96
CA GLU A 87 25.74 -7.78 8.73
C GLU A 87 25.16 -7.02 7.53
N THR A 88 24.07 -6.29 7.75
CA THR A 88 23.41 -5.49 6.71
C THR A 88 24.33 -4.36 6.24
N LEU A 89 24.99 -3.66 7.17
CA LEU A 89 25.97 -2.64 6.80
C LEU A 89 27.19 -3.25 6.12
N ALA A 90 27.67 -4.41 6.56
CA ALA A 90 28.81 -5.08 5.94
C ALA A 90 28.52 -5.54 4.50
N THR A 91 27.27 -5.92 4.19
CA THR A 91 26.88 -6.51 2.90
C THR A 91 26.27 -5.53 1.90
N LEU A 92 25.65 -4.45 2.37
CA LEU A 92 24.90 -3.51 1.53
C LEU A 92 25.42 -2.07 1.60
N SER A 93 26.25 -1.73 2.58
CA SER A 93 26.78 -0.37 2.67
C SER A 93 27.87 -0.14 1.62
N ILE A 94 27.78 1.00 0.94
CA ILE A 94 28.86 1.49 0.07
C ILE A 94 30.21 1.65 0.81
N TRP A 95 30.17 1.81 2.13
CA TRP A 95 31.36 1.95 2.96
C TRP A 95 32.09 0.63 3.18
N ALA A 96 31.37 -0.49 3.18
CA ALA A 96 31.93 -1.82 3.38
C ALA A 96 32.25 -2.53 2.04
N VAL A 97 31.35 -2.40 1.06
CA VAL A 97 31.45 -3.07 -0.24
C VAL A 97 32.24 -2.24 -1.26
N GLY A 98 32.34 -0.93 -1.05
CA GLY A 98 32.91 0.02 -2.01
C GLY A 98 31.89 0.49 -3.05
N LEU A 99 32.31 1.44 -3.90
CA LEU A 99 31.48 1.92 -4.99
C LEU A 99 31.41 0.89 -6.12
N PRO A 100 30.24 0.68 -6.74
CA PRO A 100 30.10 -0.20 -7.89
C PRO A 100 30.94 0.30 -9.07
N SER A 101 31.45 -0.63 -9.88
CA SER A 101 32.22 -0.29 -11.08
C SER A 101 31.35 0.49 -12.08
N TRP A 102 32.00 1.31 -12.93
CA TRP A 102 31.29 2.06 -13.96
C TRP A 102 30.49 1.17 -14.91
N GLU A 103 31.03 -0.01 -15.22
CA GLU A 103 30.35 -1.02 -16.03
C GLU A 103 29.07 -1.52 -15.36
N MET A 104 29.09 -1.76 -14.04
CA MET A 104 27.90 -2.17 -13.28
C MET A 104 26.83 -1.08 -13.24
N ILE A 105 27.22 0.19 -13.16
CA ILE A 105 26.27 1.31 -13.22
C ILE A 105 25.59 1.38 -14.60
N LEU A 106 26.36 1.18 -15.67
CA LEU A 106 25.82 1.19 -17.03
C LEU A 106 24.86 0.02 -17.30
N THR A 107 25.10 -1.17 -16.71
CA THR A 107 24.20 -2.32 -16.89
C THR A 107 22.87 -2.16 -16.16
N VAL A 108 22.84 -1.44 -15.02
CA VAL A 108 21.58 -1.19 -14.27
C VAL A 108 20.85 0.08 -14.72
N LEU A 109 21.46 0.92 -15.55
CA LEU A 109 20.86 2.16 -16.06
C LEU A 109 19.47 1.93 -16.72
N PRO A 110 19.26 0.91 -17.58
CA PRO A 110 17.94 0.65 -18.15
C PRO A 110 16.88 0.32 -17.09
N ILE A 111 17.27 -0.43 -16.06
CA ILE A 111 16.38 -0.76 -14.94
C ILE A 111 16.04 0.50 -14.15
N GLY A 112 17.01 1.39 -13.94
CA GLY A 112 16.80 2.68 -13.28
C GLY A 112 15.78 3.57 -14.01
N ILE A 113 15.81 3.59 -15.35
CA ILE A 113 14.83 4.33 -16.16
C ILE A 113 13.42 3.76 -15.96
N ILE A 114 13.27 2.43 -15.97
CA ILE A 114 11.97 1.77 -15.73
C ILE A 114 11.44 2.11 -14.33
N ILE A 115 12.30 2.04 -13.31
CA ILE A 115 11.94 2.41 -11.93
C ILE A 115 11.52 3.89 -11.85
N TYR A 116 12.21 4.78 -12.56
CA TYR A 116 11.83 6.19 -12.62
C TYR A 116 10.44 6.37 -13.26
N VAL A 117 10.13 5.66 -14.35
CA VAL A 117 8.80 5.71 -14.98
C VAL A 117 7.70 5.24 -14.02
N PHE A 118 7.96 4.19 -13.24
CA PHE A 118 7.02 3.73 -12.20
C PHE A 118 6.87 4.77 -11.08
N GLY A 119 7.98 5.30 -10.56
CA GLY A 119 7.94 6.33 -9.53
C GLY A 119 7.26 7.63 -10.00
N PHE A 120 7.44 8.02 -11.26
CA PHE A 120 6.76 9.16 -11.86
C PHE A 120 5.24 8.93 -11.96
N SER A 121 4.84 7.72 -12.38
CA SER A 121 3.43 7.33 -12.43
C SER A 121 2.76 7.42 -11.06
N ASP A 122 3.47 6.97 -10.02
CA ASP A 122 3.02 7.03 -8.64
C ASP A 122 2.91 8.48 -8.12
N LEU A 123 3.87 9.35 -8.44
CA LEU A 123 3.80 10.78 -8.08
C LEU A 123 2.62 11.48 -8.74
N LEU A 124 2.27 11.12 -9.99
CA LEU A 124 1.09 11.66 -10.65
C LEU A 124 -0.20 11.28 -9.90
N VAL A 125 -0.33 10.00 -9.51
CA VAL A 125 -1.47 9.53 -8.72
C VAL A 125 -1.51 10.17 -7.34
N ALA A 126 -0.36 10.34 -6.68
CA ALA A 126 -0.29 11.05 -5.41
C ALA A 126 -0.87 12.47 -5.53
N ASN A 127 -0.52 13.19 -6.60
CA ASN A 127 -1.02 14.54 -6.84
C ASN A 127 -2.55 14.57 -7.05
N THR A 128 -3.12 13.62 -7.80
CA THR A 128 -4.58 13.58 -8.01
C THR A 128 -5.33 13.23 -6.73
N LEU A 129 -4.82 12.26 -5.96
CA LEU A 129 -5.40 11.86 -4.68
C LEU A 129 -5.40 13.01 -3.67
N LEU A 130 -4.28 13.75 -3.57
CA LEU A 130 -4.16 14.87 -2.64
C LEU A 130 -5.04 16.06 -3.06
N LYS A 131 -5.18 16.34 -4.36
CA LYS A 131 -6.15 17.35 -4.86
C LYS A 131 -7.59 16.98 -4.48
N GLY A 132 -7.97 15.72 -4.67
CA GLY A 132 -9.29 15.24 -4.25
C GLY A 132 -9.48 15.20 -2.72
N ALA A 133 -8.42 15.28 -1.93
CA ALA A 133 -8.49 15.45 -0.48
C ALA A 133 -8.69 16.93 -0.09
N ASP A 134 -7.97 17.84 -0.75
CA ASP A 134 -8.07 19.30 -0.59
C ASP A 134 -9.47 19.82 -0.94
N GLU A 135 -10.07 19.31 -2.03
CA GLU A 135 -11.46 19.63 -2.43
C GLU A 135 -12.50 19.17 -1.39
N ALA A 136 -12.24 18.06 -0.69
CA ALA A 136 -13.17 17.48 0.27
C ALA A 136 -13.12 18.17 1.64
N ARG A 137 -11.99 18.80 1.97
CA ARG A 137 -11.75 19.45 3.27
C ARG A 137 -10.88 20.68 3.04
N THR A 138 -11.52 21.85 3.09
CA THR A 138 -10.86 23.16 2.91
C THR A 138 -10.25 23.72 4.20
N ASP A 139 -10.21 22.93 5.27
CA ASP A 139 -9.75 23.37 6.58
C ASP A 139 -8.23 23.24 6.78
N GLU A 140 -7.56 22.42 5.98
CA GLU A 140 -6.09 22.31 5.91
C GLU A 140 -5.65 22.59 4.47
N ASN A 141 -4.71 23.52 4.26
CA ASN A 141 -4.18 23.79 2.93
C ASN A 141 -3.08 22.78 2.58
N ILE A 142 -3.37 21.91 1.62
CA ILE A 142 -2.41 20.90 1.16
C ILE A 142 -1.54 21.51 0.05
N ASN A 143 -0.37 22.04 0.41
CA ASN A 143 0.59 22.55 -0.57
C ASN A 143 1.33 21.40 -1.28
N ILE A 144 0.84 21.05 -2.47
CA ILE A 144 1.40 20.02 -3.34
C ILE A 144 2.37 20.67 -4.33
N ASP A 145 3.67 20.43 -4.15
CA ASP A 145 4.71 20.80 -5.12
C ASP A 145 5.36 19.53 -5.69
N PRO A 146 5.08 19.18 -6.96
CA PRO A 146 5.68 18.02 -7.61
C PRO A 146 7.20 18.09 -7.65
N THR A 147 7.80 19.28 -7.85
CA THR A 147 9.25 19.46 -7.94
C THR A 147 9.90 19.14 -6.60
N ARG A 148 9.32 19.66 -5.52
CA ARG A 148 9.76 19.35 -4.15
C ARG A 148 9.68 17.85 -3.86
N SER A 149 8.62 17.19 -4.28
CA SER A 149 8.44 15.75 -4.09
C SER A 149 9.52 14.92 -4.81
N HIS A 150 9.92 15.30 -6.04
CA HIS A 150 11.00 14.61 -6.76
C HIS A 150 12.34 14.73 -6.03
N TYR A 151 12.71 15.94 -5.59
CA TYR A 151 13.95 16.15 -4.85
C TYR A 151 13.97 15.42 -3.52
N ILE A 152 12.87 15.42 -2.77
CA ILE A 152 12.77 14.70 -1.49
C ILE A 152 12.96 13.19 -1.70
N VAL A 153 12.30 12.60 -2.70
CA VAL A 153 12.44 11.17 -3.01
C VAL A 153 13.89 10.85 -3.41
N ALA A 154 14.52 11.69 -4.23
CA ALA A 154 15.91 11.52 -4.63
C ALA A 154 16.86 11.59 -3.42
N ILE A 155 16.73 12.62 -2.57
CA ILE A 155 17.55 12.80 -1.37
C ILE A 155 17.37 11.63 -0.40
N ARG A 156 16.13 11.19 -0.18
CA ARG A 156 15.83 10.05 0.71
C ARG A 156 16.44 8.76 0.18
N ASN A 157 16.31 8.49 -1.13
CA ASN A 157 16.87 7.28 -1.74
C ASN A 157 18.42 7.31 -1.74
N LEU A 158 19.02 8.49 -1.93
CA LEU A 158 20.47 8.67 -1.73
C LEU A 158 20.87 8.43 -0.28
N GLY A 159 20.15 8.98 0.70
CA GLY A 159 20.40 8.72 2.12
C GLY A 159 20.29 7.23 2.49
N GLN A 160 19.37 6.52 1.85
CA GLN A 160 19.25 5.06 2.00
C GLN A 160 20.42 4.30 1.38
N LEU A 161 20.90 4.70 0.20
CA LEU A 161 22.13 4.15 -0.38
C LEU A 161 23.32 4.30 0.59
N MET A 162 23.43 5.45 1.27
CA MET A 162 24.50 5.68 2.25
C MET A 162 24.35 4.85 3.53
N THR A 163 23.14 4.43 3.88
CA THR A 163 22.80 3.75 5.15
C THR A 163 22.50 2.27 4.99
N ALA A 164 22.85 1.66 3.85
CA ALA A 164 22.56 0.25 3.51
C ALA A 164 21.07 -0.07 3.32
N GLY A 165 20.20 0.94 3.19
CA GLY A 165 18.79 0.78 2.84
C GLY A 165 17.94 -0.06 3.83
N PRO A 166 18.00 0.17 5.15
CA PRO A 166 17.29 -0.68 6.12
C PRO A 166 15.75 -0.56 6.07
N LEU A 167 15.22 0.42 5.32
CA LEU A 167 13.80 0.76 5.29
C LEU A 167 13.22 0.54 3.89
N LEU A 168 12.90 -0.70 3.54
CA LEU A 168 12.39 -1.03 2.20
C LEU A 168 11.14 -0.23 1.80
N TRP A 169 10.23 -0.01 2.76
CA TRP A 169 8.99 0.76 2.54
C TRP A 169 9.23 2.24 2.21
N ALA A 170 10.42 2.75 2.51
CA ALA A 170 10.79 4.12 2.22
C ALA A 170 11.53 4.27 0.88
N HIS A 171 11.53 3.29 -0.02
CA HIS A 171 12.13 3.47 -1.37
C HIS A 171 11.16 4.06 -2.41
N GLY A 172 9.86 3.83 -2.24
CA GLY A 172 8.82 4.32 -3.16
C GLY A 172 8.35 5.76 -2.86
N PRO A 173 7.83 6.49 -3.85
CA PRO A 173 7.33 7.86 -3.65
C PRO A 173 6.01 7.89 -2.87
N ILE A 174 5.17 6.87 -3.01
CA ILE A 174 3.89 6.72 -2.33
C ILE A 174 3.57 5.24 -2.13
N TRP A 175 2.87 4.91 -1.06
CA TRP A 175 2.16 3.64 -0.94
C TRP A 175 0.67 3.88 -1.21
N THR A 176 0.27 3.67 -2.46
CA THR A 176 -1.06 4.07 -2.96
C THR A 176 -2.21 3.50 -2.13
N GLY A 177 -2.18 2.20 -1.80
CA GLY A 177 -3.23 1.55 -1.00
C GLY A 177 -3.45 2.20 0.38
N VAL A 178 -2.37 2.42 1.14
CA VAL A 178 -2.45 3.08 2.46
C VAL A 178 -2.79 4.56 2.33
N GLN A 179 -2.29 5.25 1.31
CA GLN A 179 -2.60 6.66 1.10
C GLN A 179 -4.09 6.88 0.82
N ILE A 180 -4.71 6.05 -0.01
CA ILE A 180 -6.16 6.11 -0.28
C ILE A 180 -6.94 5.90 1.01
N PHE A 181 -6.59 4.87 1.77
CA PHE A 181 -7.21 4.59 3.06
C PHE A 181 -7.12 5.79 4.02
N LEU A 182 -5.96 6.43 4.10
CA LEU A 182 -5.77 7.63 4.92
C LEU A 182 -6.60 8.81 4.40
N ILE A 183 -6.67 9.02 3.08
CA ILE A 183 -7.47 10.09 2.48
C ILE A 183 -8.97 9.87 2.73
N ASP A 184 -9.48 8.65 2.57
CA ASP A 184 -10.87 8.32 2.87
C ASP A 184 -11.20 8.55 4.35
N ARG A 185 -10.23 8.28 5.23
CA ARG A 185 -10.36 8.55 6.67
C ARG A 185 -10.29 10.05 6.98
N TYR A 186 -9.45 10.80 6.26
CA TYR A 186 -9.34 12.26 6.36
C TYR A 186 -10.65 12.94 5.93
N LYS A 187 -11.29 12.47 4.87
CA LYS A 187 -12.58 12.94 4.35
C LYS A 187 -13.75 12.74 5.32
N LYS A 188 -13.68 11.78 6.25
CA LYS A 188 -14.70 11.55 7.27
C LYS A 188 -14.75 12.63 8.37
N GLY A 189 -13.74 13.50 8.42
CA GLY A 189 -13.72 14.69 9.26
C GLY A 189 -12.67 14.70 10.36
N ARG A 190 -12.49 15.87 10.98
CA ARG A 190 -11.46 16.15 12.01
C ARG A 190 -11.48 15.23 13.21
N ALA A 191 -12.66 14.74 13.61
CA ALA A 191 -12.78 13.82 14.74
C ALA A 191 -12.07 12.47 14.50
N VAL A 192 -11.86 12.09 13.24
CA VAL A 192 -11.27 10.81 12.84
C VAL A 192 -9.79 10.94 12.45
N MET A 193 -9.42 12.06 11.84
CA MET A 193 -8.04 12.44 11.52
C MET A 193 -7.91 13.97 11.45
N ASP A 194 -7.00 14.52 12.24
CA ASP A 194 -6.84 15.97 12.36
C ASP A 194 -6.12 16.55 11.12
N SER A 195 -4.93 16.04 10.80
CA SER A 195 -4.11 16.47 9.66
C SER A 195 -3.71 15.30 8.76
N ILE A 196 -3.67 15.54 7.45
CA ILE A 196 -3.20 14.56 6.47
C ILE A 196 -1.72 14.19 6.65
N TYR A 197 -0.90 15.10 7.19
CA TYR A 197 0.52 14.86 7.46
C TYR A 197 0.75 13.97 8.69
N SER A 198 -0.18 13.99 9.65
CA SER A 198 -0.11 13.17 10.86
C SER A 198 -0.44 11.69 10.61
N GLY A 199 -1.24 11.40 9.58
CA GLY A 199 -1.72 10.06 9.25
C GLY A 199 -0.59 9.06 8.98
N PRO A 200 0.28 9.32 7.99
CA PRO A 200 1.41 8.43 7.70
C PRO A 200 2.37 8.27 8.87
N MET A 201 2.65 9.34 9.61
CA MET A 201 3.56 9.28 10.76
C MET A 201 2.99 8.37 11.86
N ASN A 202 1.71 8.50 12.19
CA ASN A 202 1.07 7.65 13.20
C ASN A 202 1.03 6.17 12.78
N PHE A 203 0.88 5.91 11.48
CA PHE A 203 0.94 4.56 10.92
C PHE A 203 2.32 3.92 11.12
N TYR A 204 3.41 4.64 10.81
CA TYR A 204 4.77 4.11 10.95
C TYR A 204 5.28 4.09 12.40
N LEU A 205 4.88 5.06 13.22
CA LEU A 205 5.31 5.16 14.61
C LEU A 205 4.93 3.93 15.44
N LEU A 206 3.77 3.33 15.14
CA LEU A 206 3.34 2.08 15.77
C LEU A 206 4.04 0.85 15.16
N ALA A 207 4.29 0.86 13.85
CA ALA A 207 4.89 -0.28 13.16
C ALA A 207 6.31 -0.62 13.65
N ILE A 208 7.12 0.41 13.98
CA ILE A 208 8.51 0.23 14.43
C ILE A 208 8.63 -0.58 15.74
N PRO A 209 8.00 -0.18 16.87
CA PRO A 209 8.11 -0.94 18.12
C PRO A 209 7.47 -2.33 18.02
N PHE A 210 6.37 -2.47 17.29
CA PHE A 210 5.75 -3.77 17.06
C PHE A 210 6.61 -4.70 16.20
N GLY A 211 7.37 -4.14 15.24
CA GLY A 211 8.30 -4.87 14.41
C GLY A 211 9.53 -5.42 15.14
N LEU A 212 9.75 -5.05 16.41
CA LEU A 212 10.83 -5.58 17.25
C LEU A 212 10.38 -6.76 18.14
N LEU A 213 9.08 -7.03 18.20
CA LEU A 213 8.53 -8.14 18.98
C LEU A 213 8.46 -9.40 18.10
N MET A 214 9.23 -10.44 18.44
CA MET A 214 9.16 -11.75 17.76
C MET A 214 7.75 -12.33 17.64
N PRO A 215 6.86 -12.25 18.67
CA PRO A 215 5.52 -12.81 18.50
C PRO A 215 4.70 -12.06 17.45
N VAL A 216 4.95 -10.77 17.27
CA VAL A 216 4.29 -9.97 16.23
C VAL A 216 4.86 -10.33 14.86
N ILE A 217 6.19 -10.49 14.74
CA ILE A 217 6.82 -10.95 13.51
C ILE A 217 6.28 -12.33 13.10
N GLY A 218 6.15 -13.27 14.03
CA GLY A 218 5.60 -14.60 13.77
C GLY A 218 4.16 -14.59 13.24
N ILE A 219 3.36 -13.60 13.66
CA ILE A 219 2.00 -13.39 13.15
C ILE A 219 2.01 -12.72 11.77
N ILE A 220 2.82 -11.68 11.59
CA ILE A 220 2.83 -10.87 10.35
C ILE A 220 3.53 -11.59 9.21
N THR A 221 4.57 -12.38 9.50
CA THR A 221 5.40 -13.06 8.49
C THR A 221 4.60 -13.90 7.49
N PRO A 222 3.73 -14.84 7.93
CA PRO A 222 2.89 -15.61 7.02
C PRO A 222 1.83 -14.76 6.32
N LEU A 223 1.51 -13.57 6.85
CA LEU A 223 0.51 -12.66 6.28
C LEU A 223 1.08 -11.64 5.29
N PHE A 224 2.41 -11.43 5.23
CA PHE A 224 3.03 -10.49 4.28
C PHE A 224 2.63 -10.75 2.82
N PRO A 225 2.62 -12.01 2.33
CA PRO A 225 2.16 -12.31 0.97
C PRO A 225 0.75 -11.78 0.68
N VAL A 226 -0.16 -11.93 1.65
CA VAL A 226 -1.55 -11.48 1.58
C VAL A 226 -1.62 -9.94 1.63
N ALA A 227 -0.83 -9.29 2.49
CA ALA A 227 -0.77 -7.83 2.59
C ALA A 227 -0.34 -7.19 1.26
N LEU A 228 0.69 -7.75 0.63
CA LEU A 228 1.21 -7.31 -0.66
C LEU A 228 0.13 -7.50 -1.75
N SER A 229 -0.55 -8.64 -1.74
CA SER A 229 -1.62 -8.94 -2.68
C SER A 229 -2.77 -7.96 -2.61
N ILE A 230 -3.29 -7.72 -1.41
CA ILE A 230 -4.34 -6.73 -1.17
C ILE A 230 -3.88 -5.33 -1.62
N SER A 231 -2.64 -4.95 -1.32
CA SER A 231 -2.09 -3.64 -1.68
C SER A 231 -1.98 -3.46 -3.20
N LEU A 232 -1.55 -4.49 -3.92
CA LEU A 232 -1.45 -4.50 -5.38
C LEU A 232 -2.83 -4.47 -6.03
N LEU A 233 -3.79 -5.25 -5.52
CA LEU A 233 -5.18 -5.24 -5.98
C LEU A 233 -5.81 -3.86 -5.79
N LEU A 234 -5.68 -3.25 -4.60
CA LEU A 234 -6.19 -1.92 -4.32
C LEU A 234 -5.57 -0.86 -5.25
N THR A 235 -4.26 -0.96 -5.48
CA THR A 235 -3.57 -0.04 -6.39
C THR A 235 -4.08 -0.19 -7.82
N GLY A 236 -4.25 -1.42 -8.29
CA GLY A 236 -4.78 -1.71 -9.63
C GLY A 236 -6.21 -1.22 -9.82
N ILE A 237 -7.13 -1.62 -8.92
CA ILE A 237 -8.54 -1.26 -8.99
C ILE A 237 -8.74 0.25 -8.80
N CYS A 238 -8.04 0.87 -7.85
CA CYS A 238 -8.18 2.31 -7.62
C CYS A 238 -7.65 3.11 -8.82
N MET A 239 -6.52 2.73 -9.41
CA MET A 239 -6.05 3.37 -10.64
C MET A 239 -7.07 3.26 -11.77
N CYS A 240 -7.71 2.09 -11.94
CA CYS A 240 -8.77 1.92 -12.93
C CYS A 240 -10.00 2.81 -12.63
N LEU A 241 -10.48 2.82 -11.39
CA LEU A 241 -11.65 3.61 -10.97
C LEU A 241 -11.40 5.12 -11.01
N HIS A 242 -10.24 5.57 -10.54
CA HIS A 242 -9.92 7.01 -10.46
C HIS A 242 -9.68 7.60 -11.86
N PHE A 243 -9.08 6.83 -12.78
CA PHE A 243 -8.98 7.23 -14.19
C PHE A 243 -10.35 7.28 -14.87
N HIS A 244 -11.29 6.42 -14.50
CA HIS A 244 -12.67 6.43 -15.03
C HIS A 244 -13.56 7.54 -14.45
N VAL A 245 -13.15 8.14 -13.32
CA VAL A 245 -13.84 9.30 -12.72
C VAL A 245 -13.32 10.62 -13.27
N TYR A 246 -12.03 10.70 -13.65
CA TYR A 246 -11.43 11.91 -14.25
C TYR A 246 -11.29 11.86 -15.78
N GLY A 247 -11.45 10.69 -16.40
CA GLY A 247 -11.56 10.48 -17.84
C GLY A 247 -12.94 9.90 -18.16
N GLU A 248 -13.84 10.77 -18.61
CA GLU A 248 -15.22 10.48 -19.00
C GLU A 248 -16.16 9.97 -17.89
N HIS A 249 -16.91 10.92 -17.32
CA HIS A 249 -18.25 10.66 -16.83
C HIS A 249 -19.10 10.00 -17.92
N LYS A 250 -19.18 8.66 -17.98
CA LYS A 250 -20.40 7.92 -18.39
C LYS A 250 -20.36 6.37 -18.40
N CYS A 251 -19.25 5.66 -18.41
CA CYS A 251 -19.32 4.23 -18.79
C CYS A 251 -19.69 3.22 -17.68
N PHE A 252 -19.37 3.45 -16.40
CA PHE A 252 -19.62 2.40 -15.38
C PHE A 252 -21.02 2.40 -14.73
N ARG A 253 -21.86 3.42 -15.02
CA ARG A 253 -23.23 3.47 -14.50
C ARG A 253 -24.19 2.52 -15.26
N GLU A 254 -23.84 2.08 -16.45
CA GLU A 254 -24.67 1.19 -17.28
C GLU A 254 -24.09 -0.22 -17.50
N GLU A 255 -22.77 -0.43 -17.51
CA GLU A 255 -22.21 -1.75 -17.86
C GLU A 255 -22.07 -2.76 -16.71
N LEU A 256 -22.04 -2.35 -15.44
CA LEU A 256 -22.04 -3.32 -14.32
C LEU A 256 -23.46 -3.67 -13.81
N LEU A 257 -24.50 -3.02 -14.34
CA LEU A 257 -25.90 -3.24 -13.98
C LEU A 257 -26.70 -4.00 -15.06
N SER A 258 -26.09 -4.38 -16.19
CA SER A 258 -26.81 -4.99 -17.31
C SER A 258 -26.78 -6.54 -17.43
N PRO A 259 -25.89 -7.33 -16.79
CA PRO A 259 -25.99 -8.79 -16.92
C PRO A 259 -26.82 -9.48 -15.82
N LEU A 260 -27.60 -8.74 -15.02
CA LEU A 260 -28.60 -9.31 -14.08
C LEU A 260 -30.05 -9.05 -14.50
N ALA A 261 -30.26 -8.69 -15.78
CA ALA A 261 -31.57 -8.67 -16.41
C ALA A 261 -31.59 -9.66 -17.58
N PHE A 262 -31.29 -10.93 -17.31
CA PHE A 262 -31.99 -12.13 -17.79
C PHE A 262 -31.44 -13.37 -17.08
#